data_AF-A0AAW4L2F6-F1
#
_entry.id   AF-A0AAW4L2F6-F1
#
_cell.length_a   1.000
_cell.length_b   1.000
_cell.length_c   1.000
_cell.angle_alpha   90.00
_cell.angle_beta   90.00
_cell.angle_gamma   90.00
#
_symmetry.space_group_name_H-M   'P 1'
#
loop_
_entity.id
_entity.type
_entity.pdbx_description
1 polymer ?
#
loop_
_entity_poly.entity_id
_entity_poly.type
_entity_poly.pdbx_seq_one_letter_code
_entity_poly.pdbx_strand_id
1 'polypeptide(L)'
;DMFSAIFFVAIGLMIDPQILLQYAWPIAVITVAVVLGKMLSCGLGAFIAGNDGRTSLRVGMGLSQIGEFSFIIAALGMTLQVTSDFL
;
A
#
# COMPACT_ATOMS: atom_id res chain seq x y z
N ASP A 1 -6.58 13.27 -14.03
CA ASP A 1 -7.81 12.45 -14.17
C ASP A 1 -7.73 11.40 -15.25
N MET A 2 -7.62 11.76 -16.54
CA MET A 2 -7.62 10.75 -17.62
C MET A 2 -6.48 9.73 -17.53
N PHE A 3 -5.26 10.17 -17.18
CA PHE A 3 -4.11 9.28 -17.00
C PHE A 3 -4.31 8.29 -15.84
N SER A 4 -4.71 8.79 -14.66
CA SER A 4 -4.98 7.96 -13.48
C SER A 4 -6.09 6.95 -13.76
N ALA A 5 -7.17 7.34 -14.46
CA ALA A 5 -8.24 6.44 -14.85
C ALA A 5 -7.75 5.30 -15.76
N ILE A 6 -6.97 5.60 -16.81
CA ILE A 6 -6.44 4.58 -17.73
C ILE A 6 -5.44 3.67 -17.00
N PHE A 7 -4.58 4.24 -16.16
CA PHE A 7 -3.62 3.50 -15.34
C PHE A 7 -4.30 2.48 -14.42
N PHE A 8 -5.32 2.90 -13.67
CA PHE A 8 -6.06 2.00 -12.79
C PHE A 8 -6.85 0.92 -13.55
N VAL A 9 -7.41 1.25 -14.72
CA VAL A 9 -8.08 0.25 -15.57
C VAL A 9 -7.08 -0.78 -16.10
N ALA A 10 -5.92 -0.35 -16.60
CA ALA A 10 -4.91 -1.25 -17.14
C ALA A 10 -4.36 -2.23 -16.08
N ILE A 11 -4.03 -1.74 -14.88
CA ILE A 11 -3.58 -2.60 -13.79
C ILE A 11 -4.71 -3.50 -13.30
N GLY A 12 -5.93 -2.99 -13.20
CA GLY A 12 -7.10 -3.79 -12.80
C GLY A 12 -7.35 -4.98 -13.73
N LEU A 13 -7.09 -4.82 -15.03
CA LEU A 13 -7.20 -5.90 -16.02
C LEU A 13 -6.06 -6.93 -15.95
N MET A 14 -4.91 -6.58 -15.38
CA MET A 14 -3.79 -7.50 -15.15
C MET A 14 -3.98 -8.38 -13.90
N ILE A 15 -4.88 -8.02 -12.99
CA ILE A 15 -5.12 -8.76 -11.75
C ILE A 15 -5.98 -9.98 -12.04
N ASP A 16 -5.47 -11.18 -11.71
CA ASP A 16 -6.26 -12.41 -11.72
C ASP A 16 -7.05 -12.56 -10.40
N PRO A 17 -8.39 -12.53 -10.44
CA PRO A 17 -9.22 -12.67 -9.24
C PRO A 17 -9.11 -14.05 -8.58
N GLN A 18 -8.71 -15.11 -9.29
CA GLN A 18 -8.52 -16.44 -8.71
C GLN A 18 -7.29 -16.49 -7.80
N ILE A 19 -6.19 -15.87 -8.22
CA ILE A 19 -4.95 -15.75 -7.42
C ILE A 19 -5.24 -14.91 -6.17
N LEU A 20 -6.01 -13.82 -6.31
CA LEU A 20 -6.38 -12.97 -5.18
C LEU A 20 -7.11 -13.75 -4.06
N LEU A 21 -7.99 -14.68 -4.44
CA LEU A 21 -8.72 -15.54 -3.50
C LEU A 21 -7.81 -16.61 -2.89
N GLN A 22 -6.94 -17.22 -3.70
CA GLN A 22 -6.00 -18.24 -3.24
C GLN A 22 -5.00 -17.68 -2.20
N TYR A 23 -4.52 -16.45 -2.43
CA TYR A 23 -3.57 -15.76 -1.55
C TYR A 23 -4.23 -14.72 -0.63
N ALA A 24 -5.55 -14.77 -0.46
CA ALA A 24 -6.30 -13.81 0.36
C ALA A 24 -5.76 -13.70 1.79
N TRP A 25 -5.35 -14.83 2.37
CA TRP A 25 -4.80 -14.87 3.73
C TRP A 25 -3.43 -14.15 3.83
N PRO A 26 -2.39 -14.50 3.05
CA PRO A 26 -1.16 -13.72 2.98
C PRO A 26 -1.37 -12.23 2.72
N ILE A 27 -2.24 -11.88 1.77
CA ILE A 27 -2.55 -10.49 1.41
C ILE A 27 -3.12 -9.74 2.62
N ALA A 28 -4.06 -10.35 3.34
CA ALA A 28 -4.67 -9.74 4.52
C ALA A 28 -3.64 -9.52 5.64
N VAL A 29 -2.78 -10.51 5.90
CA VAL A 29 -1.73 -10.39 6.93
C VAL A 29 -0.76 -9.26 6.60
N ILE A 30 -0.26 -9.19 5.36
CA ILE A 30 0.65 -8.12 4.92
C ILE A 30 -0.04 -6.77 4.99
N THR A 31 -1.29 -6.69 4.55
CA THR A 31 -2.08 -5.44 4.58
C THR A 31 -2.22 -4.93 6.01
N VAL A 32 -2.63 -5.77 6.95
CA VAL A 32 -2.76 -5.40 8.37
C VAL A 32 -1.41 -5.01 8.96
N ALA A 33 -0.35 -5.78 8.67
CA ALA A 33 0.99 -5.48 9.16
C ALA A 33 1.49 -4.11 8.68
N VAL A 34 1.29 -3.79 7.40
CA VAL A 34 1.71 -2.50 6.82
C VAL A 34 0.86 -1.35 7.34
N VAL A 35 -0.47 -1.52 7.44
CA VAL A 35 -1.36 -0.49 7.96
C VAL A 35 -1.02 -0.16 9.42
N LEU A 36 -0.94 -1.17 10.28
CA LEU A 36 -0.57 -0.97 11.68
C LEU A 36 0.85 -0.44 11.82
N GLY A 37 1.80 -0.99 11.05
CA GLY A 37 3.19 -0.56 11.05
C GLY A 37 3.35 0.91 10.68
N LYS A 38 2.70 1.38 9.60
CA LYS A 38 2.71 2.79 9.21
C LYS A 38 1.97 3.67 10.21
N MET A 39 0.78 3.27 10.65
CA MET A 39 -0.01 4.03 11.62
C MET A 39 0.78 4.28 12.90
N LEU A 40 1.45 3.24 13.42
CA LEU A 40 2.31 3.34 14.60
C LEU A 40 3.57 4.16 14.31
N SER A 41 4.28 3.90 13.20
CA SER A 41 5.54 4.59 12.89
C SER A 41 5.32 6.08 12.65
N CYS A 42 4.34 6.44 11.81
CA CYS A 42 4.00 7.84 11.53
C CYS A 42 3.33 8.52 12.74
N GLY A 43 2.48 7.81 13.49
CA GLY A 43 1.84 8.33 14.69
C GLY A 43 2.84 8.60 15.82
N LEU A 44 3.73 7.64 16.10
CA LEU A 44 4.81 7.80 17.09
C LEU A 44 5.80 8.88 16.65
N GLY A 45 6.16 8.93 15.37
CA GLY A 45 7.02 9.98 14.84
C GLY A 45 6.42 11.38 15.03
N ALA A 46 5.13 11.55 14.74
CA ALA A 46 4.42 12.81 14.96
C ALA A 46 4.29 13.17 16.46
N PHE A 47 4.12 12.17 17.32
CA PHE A 47 4.06 12.35 18.77
C PHE A 47 5.41 12.77 19.37
N ILE A 48 6.50 12.11 18.97
CA ILE A 48 7.87 12.48 19.39
C ILE A 48 8.24 13.88 18.89
N ALA A 49 7.74 14.28 17.71
CA ALA A 49 7.88 15.64 17.20
C ALA A 49 7.10 16.71 17.99
N GLY A 50 6.35 16.33 19.04
CA GLY A 50 5.66 17.24 19.95
C GLY A 50 4.21 17.57 19.57
N ASN A 51 3.59 16.82 18.64
CA ASN A 51 2.17 17.01 18.30
C ASN A 51 1.22 16.31 19.28
N ASP A 52 0.06 16.91 19.52
CA ASP A 52 -1.02 16.32 20.31
C ASP A 52 -1.41 14.92 19.80
N GLY A 53 -1.78 14.02 20.73
CA GLY A 53 -2.13 12.64 20.41
C GLY A 53 -3.25 12.51 19.35
N ARG A 54 -4.20 13.45 19.30
CA ARG A 54 -5.23 13.50 18.24
C ARG A 54 -4.66 13.85 16.86
N THR A 55 -3.68 14.77 16.80
CA THR A 55 -3.02 15.17 15.55
C THR A 55 -2.12 14.04 15.06
N SER A 56 -1.35 13.43 15.96
CA SER A 56 -0.47 12.30 15.67
C SER A 56 -1.24 11.09 15.13
N LEU A 57 -2.42 10.79 15.69
CA LEU A 57 -3.29 9.73 15.18
C LEU A 57 -3.82 10.03 13.77
N ARG A 58 -4.24 11.27 13.50
CA ARG A 58 -4.69 11.67 12.16
C ARG A 58 -3.57 11.56 11.13
N VAL A 59 -2.36 11.97 11.49
CA VAL A 59 -1.18 11.85 10.62
C VAL A 59 -0.87 10.37 10.35
N GLY A 60 -0.89 9.53 11.39
CA GLY A 60 -0.69 8.09 11.26
C GLY A 60 -1.71 7.43 10.33
N MET A 61 -2.99 7.76 10.48
CA MET A 61 -4.06 7.22 9.62
C MET A 61 -3.98 7.76 8.18
N GLY A 62 -3.75 9.07 8.00
CA GLY A 62 -3.72 9.69 6.67
C GLY A 62 -2.54 9.23 5.80
N LEU A 63 -1.39 8.94 6.41
CA LEU A 63 -0.19 8.48 5.70
C LEU A 63 -0.14 6.95 5.53
N SER A 64 -1.00 6.22 6.24
CA SER A 64 -1.10 4.76 6.14
C SER A 64 -1.64 4.30 4.79
N GLN A 65 -2.36 5.16 4.08
CA GLN A 65 -2.98 4.78 2.81
C GLN A 65 -1.91 4.58 1.73
N ILE A 66 -1.96 3.43 1.08
CA ILE A 66 -1.13 3.09 -0.07
C ILE A 66 -1.87 3.56 -1.32
N GLY A 67 -1.19 4.29 -2.20
CA GLY A 67 -1.78 4.93 -3.37
C GLY A 67 -1.19 4.46 -4.71
N GLU A 68 -1.47 5.22 -5.76
CA GLU A 68 -1.07 4.96 -7.15
C GLU A 68 0.42 4.67 -7.35
N PHE A 69 1.30 5.34 -6.60
CA PHE A 69 2.75 5.19 -6.73
C PHE A 69 3.26 3.79 -6.36
N SER A 70 2.64 3.11 -5.40
CA SER A 70 3.06 1.76 -5.02
C SER A 70 2.74 0.75 -6.12
N PHE A 71 1.64 0.94 -6.85
CA PHE A 71 1.32 0.12 -8.02
C PHE A 71 2.29 0.36 -9.18
N ILE A 72 2.72 1.61 -9.40
CA ILE A 72 3.76 1.93 -10.40
C ILE A 72 5.07 1.21 -10.06
N ILE A 73 5.50 1.25 -8.81
CA ILE A 73 6.74 0.59 -8.36
C ILE A 73 6.65 -0.93 -8.51
N ALA A 74 5.50 -1.53 -8.15
CA ALA A 74 5.28 -2.96 -8.34
C ALA A 74 5.33 -3.35 -9.83
N ALA A 75 4.64 -2.61 -10.70
CA ALA A 75 4.66 -2.85 -12.14
C ALA A 75 6.07 -2.69 -12.74
N LEU A 76 6.82 -1.69 -12.29
CA LEU A 76 8.23 -1.51 -12.70
C LEU A 76 9.11 -2.67 -12.21
N GLY A 77 8.90 -3.15 -10.99
CA GLY A 77 9.61 -4.30 -10.42
C GLY A 77 9.37 -5.60 -11.18
N MET A 78 8.15 -5.82 -11.67
CA MET A 78 7.83 -6.94 -12.56
C MET A 78 8.51 -6.80 -13.92
N THR A 79 8.46 -5.59 -14.51
CA THR A 79 9.08 -5.31 -15.82
C THR A 79 10.60 -5.47 -15.79
N LEU A 80 11.24 -5.06 -14.70
CA LEU A 80 12.67 -5.18 -14.49
C LEU A 80 13.10 -6.57 -13.97
N GLN A 81 12.16 -7.49 -13.75
CA GLN A 81 12.40 -8.83 -13.19
C GLN A 81 13.15 -8.83 -11.84
N VAL A 82 12.97 -7.78 -11.05
CA VAL A 82 13.58 -7.64 -9.71
C VAL A 82 12.62 -8.04 -8.59
N THR A 83 11.45 -8.58 -8.95
CA THR A 83 10.46 -9.17 -8.05
C THR A 83 10.49 -10.69 -8.24
N SER A 84 10.49 -11.45 -7.15
CA SER A 84 10.54 -12.92 -7.19
C SER A 84 9.22 -13.49 -7.72
N ASP A 85 9.23 -14.63 -8.42
CA ASP A 85 8.04 -15.36 -8.93
C ASP A 85 6.95 -15.70 -7.88
N PHE A 86 7.23 -15.48 -6.60
CA PHE A 86 6.28 -15.64 -5.48
C PHE A 86 5.38 -14.41 -5.25
N LEU A 87 5.68 -13.28 -5.89
CA LEU A 87 4.88 -12.04 -5.93
C LEU A 87 4.34 -11.80 -7.33
#